data_AF-A0AAV0KIA3-F1
#
_entry.id   AF-A0AAV0KIA3-F1
#
_cell.length_a   1.000
_cell.length_b   1.000
_cell.length_c   1.000
_cell.angle_alpha   90.00
_cell.angle_beta   90.00
_cell.angle_gamma   90.00
#
_symmetry.space_group_name_H-M   'P 1'
#
loop_
_entity.id
_entity.type
_entity.pdbx_description
1 polymer ?
#
loop_
_entity_poly.entity_id
_entity_poly.type
_entity_poly.pdbx_seq_one_letter_code
_entity_poly.pdbx_strand_id
1 'polypeptide(L)'
;MVIARNLSVAKSKLKPLFSLSRFSPSLQNHHPLPSPAHHHRFAEASGARSVVLLVVDAVDFDGSFPRRLAKLVTEAIDENYTNWKEGKSGNHWVRQRARDGGAGVIKKVHFVSAVKDWGLKDLVEDVKELAGARGHVWTVGMQNAGKSTLLNAMGKCAGGGSEAKVIHLTEAPVPGTTLGIIRVEGVLPGNAKLFDTPGLLNPNQITTRLTRDEQKLVQITKELKPRTYRIKVGYSVHIGGLMRLDIEESSVDSIYVTVWGSPYLPLHMGKTENASTMFEEHFGRQLQPPIGVKRVQELGKWVRHEFTVTGNSWDSSSVDIAAAGLGWFAIGLKGDAVLGVWTYDGIDVVLRNSLIPYRAEIFEVAGFTVSKIVSKADQDLNETKRKRKVREVAVAADAA
;
A
#
# COMPACT_ATOMS: atom_id res chain seq x y z
N MET A 1 -4.27 16.40 4.69
CA MET A 1 -3.87 15.06 4.22
C MET A 1 -4.95 14.53 3.30
N VAL A 2 -4.55 14.05 2.14
CA VAL A 2 -5.41 13.45 1.13
C VAL A 2 -5.07 11.98 1.03
N ILE A 3 -6.10 11.16 1.12
CA ILE A 3 -6.01 9.74 0.88
C ILE A 3 -6.57 9.52 -0.52
N ALA A 4 -5.69 9.27 -1.46
CA ALA A 4 -6.03 9.17 -2.86
C ALA A 4 -6.02 7.69 -3.30
N ARG A 5 -7.19 7.11 -3.60
CA ARG A 5 -7.35 6.04 -4.60
C ARG A 5 -8.80 5.60 -4.82
N ASN A 6 -8.98 4.83 -5.90
CA ASN A 6 -10.17 4.12 -6.41
C ASN A 6 -10.94 3.30 -5.35
N LEU A 7 -11.50 3.94 -4.33
CA LEU A 7 -12.50 3.33 -3.46
C LEU A 7 -13.75 3.06 -4.33
N SER A 8 -13.88 1.85 -4.86
CA SER A 8 -15.20 1.26 -5.09
C SER A 8 -15.61 0.38 -3.93
N VAL A 9 -14.84 0.30 -2.83
CA VAL A 9 -15.30 -0.33 -1.60
C VAL A 9 -16.57 0.41 -1.17
N ALA A 10 -17.68 -0.19 -1.56
CA ALA A 10 -19.07 0.12 -1.31
C ALA A 10 -19.37 1.58 -0.94
N LYS A 11 -20.10 2.27 -1.85
CA LYS A 11 -20.90 3.48 -1.62
C LYS A 11 -21.71 3.48 -0.30
N SER A 12 -21.82 2.36 0.43
CA SER A 12 -22.68 2.16 1.60
C SER A 12 -22.00 1.74 2.91
N LYS A 13 -20.67 1.50 2.99
CA LYS A 13 -20.10 0.82 4.20
C LYS A 13 -19.02 1.55 5.02
N LEU A 14 -18.65 2.80 4.70
CA LEU A 14 -17.58 3.56 5.40
C LEU A 14 -18.06 4.57 6.47
N LYS A 15 -19.21 4.36 7.13
CA LYS A 15 -19.64 5.12 8.32
C LYS A 15 -20.17 4.17 9.42
N PRO A 16 -20.04 4.56 10.70
CA PRO A 16 -18.88 4.41 11.59
C PRO A 16 -18.98 3.12 12.44
N LEU A 17 -17.85 2.44 12.72
CA LEU A 17 -17.84 1.29 13.64
C LEU A 17 -16.72 1.42 14.68
N PHE A 18 -17.09 1.03 15.89
CA PHE A 18 -16.58 1.39 17.21
C PHE A 18 -15.29 0.71 17.66
N SER A 19 -14.74 1.24 18.76
CA SER A 19 -14.20 0.54 19.95
C SER A 19 -12.77 0.97 20.30
N LEU A 20 -12.64 1.59 21.47
CA LEU A 20 -11.38 1.86 22.15
C LEU A 20 -10.75 0.53 22.59
N SER A 21 -9.64 0.14 21.95
CA SER A 21 -8.68 -0.79 22.55
C SER A 21 -7.36 -0.06 22.77
N ARG A 22 -6.88 -0.15 24.02
CA ARG A 22 -5.61 0.40 24.48
C ARG A 22 -4.48 -0.37 23.81
N PHE A 23 -3.55 0.33 23.18
CA PHE A 23 -2.27 -0.23 22.77
C PHE A 23 -1.14 0.57 23.41
N SER A 24 -0.28 -0.13 24.15
CA SER A 24 0.99 0.38 24.67
C SER A 24 2.04 0.33 23.56
N PRO A 25 2.84 1.39 23.34
CA PRO A 25 3.96 1.33 22.41
C PRO A 25 5.26 1.00 23.16
N SER A 26 5.95 -0.05 22.69
CA SER A 26 7.39 -0.24 22.95
C SER A 26 8.08 -0.72 21.68
N LEU A 27 8.91 0.13 21.09
CA LEU A 27 10.30 -0.16 20.71
C LEU A 27 10.82 0.95 19.78
N GLN A 28 11.80 1.68 20.30
CA GLN A 28 12.66 2.61 19.56
C GLN A 28 13.70 1.80 18.78
N ASN A 29 14.00 2.20 17.55
CA ASN A 29 15.28 1.90 16.92
C ASN A 29 15.79 3.17 16.21
N HIS A 30 16.93 3.66 16.68
CA HIS A 30 17.68 4.77 16.11
C HIS A 30 18.60 4.26 15.00
N HIS A 31 18.54 4.88 13.81
CA HIS A 31 19.56 4.76 12.76
C HIS A 31 19.71 6.11 12.04
N PRO A 32 20.91 6.42 11.50
CA PRO A 32 21.37 7.80 11.29
C PRO A 32 20.77 8.51 10.07
N LEU A 33 20.78 9.85 10.16
CA LEU A 33 20.19 10.82 9.23
C LEU A 33 20.89 10.86 7.85
N PRO A 34 20.17 11.00 6.72
CA PRO A 34 20.73 11.41 5.44
C PRO A 34 20.61 12.94 5.19
N SER A 35 21.39 13.40 4.19
CA SER A 35 21.95 14.75 3.97
C SER A 35 21.03 16.01 3.94
N PRO A 36 21.59 17.23 4.11
CA PRO A 36 20.88 18.49 4.39
C PRO A 36 20.01 19.10 3.27
N ALA A 37 20.07 18.62 2.02
CA ALA A 37 19.55 19.37 0.86
C ALA A 37 18.01 19.55 0.80
N HIS A 38 17.23 18.73 1.52
CA HIS A 38 15.77 18.83 1.55
C HIS A 38 15.25 19.85 2.59
N HIS A 39 16.09 20.29 3.53
CA HIS A 39 15.67 21.03 4.73
C HIS A 39 15.42 22.52 4.46
N HIS A 40 16.18 23.15 3.57
CA HIS A 40 16.20 24.61 3.47
C HIS A 40 14.92 25.24 2.89
N ARG A 41 14.16 24.55 2.04
CA ARG A 41 13.01 25.17 1.35
C ARG A 41 11.66 25.11 2.07
N PHE A 42 11.49 24.18 3.03
CA PHE A 42 10.28 24.19 3.87
C PHE A 42 10.35 25.29 4.94
N ALA A 43 11.56 25.66 5.38
CA ALA A 43 11.80 26.70 6.37
C ALA A 43 11.86 28.13 5.78
N GLU A 44 12.19 28.29 4.49
CA GLU A 44 12.30 29.60 3.83
C GLU A 44 10.97 30.24 3.38
N ALA A 45 9.82 29.69 3.76
CA ALA A 45 8.51 30.29 3.46
C ALA A 45 8.15 31.44 4.41
N SER A 46 9.08 32.37 4.66
CA SER A 46 8.80 33.59 5.41
C SER A 46 8.07 34.59 4.51
N GLY A 47 6.73 34.64 4.63
CA GLY A 47 5.90 35.74 4.11
C GLY A 47 4.56 35.33 3.47
N ALA A 48 4.45 34.11 2.92
CA ALA A 48 3.23 33.62 2.28
C ALA A 48 2.65 32.41 3.02
N ARG A 49 1.33 32.40 3.21
CA ARG A 49 0.60 31.30 3.86
C ARG A 49 0.87 29.99 3.10
N SER A 50 1.50 29.03 3.78
CA SER A 50 1.87 27.75 3.18
C SER A 50 0.95 26.62 3.64
N VAL A 51 0.55 25.76 2.69
CA VAL A 51 -0.30 24.58 2.91
C VAL A 51 0.42 23.36 2.37
N VAL A 52 0.60 22.33 3.19
CA VAL A 52 1.16 21.06 2.75
C VAL A 52 0.02 20.08 2.43
N LEU A 53 -0.08 19.71 1.15
CA LEU A 53 -1.00 18.70 0.66
C LEU A 53 -0.32 17.33 0.68
N LEU A 54 -0.41 16.64 1.83
CA LEU A 54 0.14 15.29 1.99
C LEU A 54 -0.74 14.26 1.27
N VAL A 55 -0.23 13.58 0.24
CA VAL A 55 -0.94 12.57 -0.55
C VAL A 55 -0.45 11.16 -0.17
N VAL A 56 -1.39 10.29 0.19
CA VAL A 56 -1.14 8.94 0.68
C VAL A 56 -2.09 7.97 -0.04
N ASP A 57 -1.61 6.77 -0.40
CA ASP A 57 -2.44 5.69 -0.92
C ASP A 57 -3.21 5.03 0.23
N ALA A 58 -4.53 4.90 0.09
CA ALA A 58 -5.40 4.28 1.09
C ALA A 58 -5.02 2.82 1.40
N VAL A 59 -4.69 2.07 0.35
CA VAL A 59 -4.44 0.63 0.42
C VAL A 59 -3.05 0.36 0.99
N ASP A 60 -2.09 1.17 0.56
CA ASP A 60 -0.70 1.07 0.98
C ASP A 60 -0.32 2.25 1.88
N PHE A 61 -1.16 2.54 2.88
CA PHE A 61 -0.96 3.71 3.75
C PHE A 61 0.44 3.70 4.37
N ASP A 62 0.82 2.59 5.00
CA ASP A 62 2.09 2.48 5.70
C ASP A 62 3.30 2.58 4.77
N GLY A 63 3.18 2.09 3.52
CA GLY A 63 4.21 2.20 2.49
C GLY A 63 4.25 3.57 1.78
N SER A 64 3.14 4.30 1.75
CA SER A 64 2.98 5.58 1.03
C SER A 64 2.90 6.81 1.92
N PHE A 65 2.92 6.64 3.24
CA PHE A 65 2.96 7.73 4.21
C PHE A 65 4.40 8.16 4.48
N PRO A 66 4.81 9.41 4.15
CA PRO A 66 6.20 9.85 4.29
C PRO A 66 6.52 10.22 5.75
N ARG A 67 6.70 9.22 6.61
CA ARG A 67 6.91 9.38 8.07
C ARG A 67 7.96 10.43 8.43
N ARG A 68 9.12 10.40 7.76
CA ARG A 68 10.21 11.35 8.02
C ARG A 68 9.81 12.80 7.75
N LEU A 69 9.17 13.04 6.60
CA LEU A 69 8.69 14.38 6.26
C LEU A 69 7.55 14.81 7.18
N ALA A 70 6.63 13.90 7.51
CA ALA A 70 5.53 14.17 8.43
C ALA A 70 6.04 14.63 9.80
N LYS A 71 7.11 14.01 10.33
CA LYS A 71 7.79 14.44 11.56
C LYS A 71 8.38 15.84 11.43
N LEU A 72 9.17 16.09 10.39
CA LEU A 72 9.79 17.41 10.16
C LEU A 72 8.75 18.53 10.02
N VAL A 73 7.67 18.27 9.27
CA VAL A 73 6.57 19.23 9.11
C VAL A 73 5.85 19.44 10.44
N THR A 74 5.71 18.41 11.27
CA THR A 74 5.11 18.53 12.60
C THR A 74 6.00 19.31 13.55
N GLU A 75 7.29 19.01 13.62
CA GLU A 75 8.27 19.74 14.44
C GLU A 75 8.26 21.23 14.09
N ALA A 76 8.28 21.57 12.80
CA ALA A 76 8.18 22.96 12.34
C ALA A 76 6.83 23.63 12.64
N ILE A 77 5.73 22.86 12.76
CA ILE A 77 4.41 23.37 13.15
C ILE A 77 4.28 23.49 14.67
N ASP A 78 4.82 22.55 15.43
CA ASP A 78 4.78 22.51 16.90
C ASP A 78 5.64 23.63 17.50
N GLU A 79 6.73 24.02 16.85
CA GLU A 79 7.45 25.26 17.13
C GLU A 79 6.59 26.53 16.94
N ASN A 80 5.47 26.42 16.23
CA ASN A 80 4.66 27.56 15.78
C ASN A 80 3.19 27.57 16.21
N TYR A 81 2.58 26.52 16.80
CA TYR A 81 1.18 26.59 17.24
C TYR A 81 0.72 25.54 18.28
N THR A 82 0.07 26.03 19.34
CA THR A 82 -0.70 25.27 20.35
C THR A 82 -2.17 25.05 19.97
N ASN A 83 -2.68 23.85 20.29
CA ASN A 83 -4.09 23.40 20.41
C ASN A 83 -4.96 23.21 19.14
N TRP A 84 -5.52 21.98 18.99
CA TRP A 84 -6.97 21.64 18.95
C TRP A 84 -7.20 20.20 18.40
N LYS A 85 -8.30 19.52 18.80
CA LYS A 85 -8.68 18.12 18.43
C LYS A 85 -10.07 18.00 17.75
N GLU A 86 -10.34 16.79 17.21
CA GLU A 86 -11.62 16.21 16.69
C GLU A 86 -11.83 16.25 15.15
N GLY A 87 -12.47 15.31 14.42
CA GLY A 87 -13.18 14.05 14.72
C GLY A 87 -13.62 13.28 13.42
N LYS A 88 -14.39 12.18 13.57
CA LYS A 88 -14.95 11.14 12.63
C LYS A 88 -14.14 9.84 12.43
N SER A 89 -14.82 8.67 12.32
CA SER A 89 -14.24 7.30 12.44
C SER A 89 -13.24 6.87 11.36
N GLY A 90 -13.51 7.08 10.07
CA GLY A 90 -12.51 6.84 9.00
C GLY A 90 -11.36 7.84 9.07
N ASN A 91 -11.68 9.09 9.41
CA ASN A 91 -10.68 10.10 9.75
C ASN A 91 -9.88 9.69 11.00
N HIS A 92 -10.47 8.91 11.92
CA HIS A 92 -9.83 8.51 13.17
C HIS A 92 -8.73 7.50 12.93
N TRP A 93 -8.97 6.44 12.16
CA TRP A 93 -7.91 5.48 11.80
C TRP A 93 -6.75 6.19 11.12
N VAL A 94 -7.03 7.02 10.12
CA VAL A 94 -6.00 7.70 9.34
C VAL A 94 -5.27 8.74 10.18
N ARG A 95 -5.97 9.53 10.99
CA ARG A 95 -5.35 10.48 11.92
C ARG A 95 -4.51 9.76 12.97
N GLN A 96 -4.98 8.63 13.49
CA GLN A 96 -4.21 7.83 14.44
C GLN A 96 -2.94 7.32 13.78
N ARG A 97 -3.03 6.69 12.61
CA ARG A 97 -1.85 6.19 11.90
C ARG A 97 -0.89 7.27 11.46
N ALA A 98 -1.41 8.41 11.03
CA ALA A 98 -0.57 9.55 10.71
C ALA A 98 0.16 10.07 11.95
N ARG A 99 -0.50 10.14 13.11
CA ARG A 99 0.14 10.47 14.40
C ARG A 99 1.20 9.45 14.80
N ASP A 100 0.91 8.15 14.69
CA ASP A 100 1.87 7.08 14.95
C ASP A 100 3.08 7.17 13.97
N GLY A 101 2.83 7.66 12.76
CA GLY A 101 3.84 7.98 11.76
C GLY A 101 4.57 9.32 11.96
N GLY A 102 4.18 10.12 12.96
CA GLY A 102 4.81 11.39 13.31
C GLY A 102 4.16 12.65 12.75
N ALA A 103 2.96 12.58 12.15
CA ALA A 103 2.16 13.77 11.83
C ALA A 103 1.28 14.20 13.02
N GLY A 104 1.73 15.19 13.78
CA GLY A 104 1.02 15.71 14.96
C GLY A 104 -0.16 16.62 14.62
N VAL A 105 -0.05 17.42 13.55
CA VAL A 105 -1.07 18.41 13.18
C VAL A 105 -1.65 18.13 11.79
N ILE A 106 -2.90 17.67 11.73
CA ILE A 106 -3.66 17.47 10.49
C ILE A 106 -4.92 18.32 10.52
N LYS A 107 -4.94 19.44 9.78
CA LYS A 107 -6.09 20.34 9.70
C LYS A 107 -7.33 19.66 9.10
N LYS A 108 -7.20 19.08 7.91
CA LYS A 108 -8.29 18.37 7.21
C LYS A 108 -7.81 17.05 6.61
N VAL A 109 -8.72 16.07 6.55
CA VAL A 109 -8.54 14.76 5.91
C VAL A 109 -9.57 14.60 4.82
N HIS A 110 -9.13 14.33 3.60
CA HIS A 110 -10.01 14.07 2.45
C HIS A 110 -9.76 12.66 1.93
N PHE A 111 -10.85 11.95 1.67
CA PHE A 111 -10.81 10.76 0.83
C PHE A 111 -11.21 11.17 -0.58
N VAL A 112 -10.39 10.81 -1.56
CA VAL A 112 -10.65 11.17 -2.96
C VAL A 112 -10.34 10.01 -3.89
N SER A 113 -11.04 9.99 -5.02
CA SER A 113 -10.69 9.15 -6.16
C SER A 113 -10.49 10.03 -7.39
N ALA A 114 -9.22 10.32 -7.70
CA ALA A 114 -8.83 11.11 -8.86
C ALA A 114 -9.26 10.48 -10.20
N VAL A 115 -9.49 9.16 -10.23
CA VAL A 115 -9.93 8.43 -11.43
C VAL A 115 -11.46 8.46 -11.59
N LYS A 116 -12.20 8.70 -10.50
CA LYS A 116 -13.68 8.71 -10.51
C LYS A 116 -14.26 10.10 -10.29
N ASP A 117 -13.41 11.12 -10.27
CA ASP A 117 -13.74 12.49 -9.92
C ASP A 117 -14.51 12.63 -8.59
N TRP A 118 -14.25 11.73 -7.64
CA TRP A 118 -14.98 11.67 -6.37
C TRP A 118 -14.22 12.35 -5.24
N GLY A 119 -14.93 13.17 -4.45
CA GLY A 119 -14.36 13.93 -3.32
C GLY A 119 -13.43 15.09 -3.75
N LEU A 120 -13.22 15.28 -5.05
CA LEU A 120 -12.31 16.30 -5.58
C LEU A 120 -12.82 17.71 -5.38
N LYS A 121 -14.13 17.95 -5.52
CA LYS A 121 -14.73 19.28 -5.35
C LYS A 121 -14.47 19.81 -3.93
N ASP A 122 -14.86 19.04 -2.92
CA ASP A 122 -14.64 19.39 -1.50
C ASP A 122 -13.14 19.59 -1.20
N LEU A 123 -12.27 18.74 -1.78
CA LEU A 123 -10.82 18.91 -1.64
C LEU A 123 -10.33 20.23 -2.24
N VAL A 124 -10.73 20.54 -3.47
CA VAL A 124 -10.30 21.76 -4.17
C VAL A 124 -10.81 22.99 -3.43
N GLU A 125 -12.07 23.01 -2.99
CA GLU A 125 -12.65 24.10 -2.20
C GLU A 125 -11.89 24.33 -0.89
N ASP A 126 -11.62 23.26 -0.14
CA ASP A 126 -10.88 23.37 1.12
C ASP A 126 -9.42 23.78 0.93
N VAL A 127 -8.76 23.31 -0.14
CA VAL A 127 -7.39 23.75 -0.47
C VAL A 127 -7.37 25.23 -0.87
N LYS A 128 -8.36 25.71 -1.63
CA LYS A 128 -8.50 27.13 -2.00
C LYS A 128 -8.72 28.00 -0.76
N GLU A 129 -9.61 27.59 0.14
CA GLU A 129 -9.87 28.26 1.42
C GLU A 129 -8.61 28.31 2.28
N LEU A 130 -7.90 27.17 2.41
CA LEU A 130 -6.71 27.06 3.23
C LEU A 130 -5.51 27.83 2.65
N ALA A 131 -5.39 27.96 1.33
CA ALA A 131 -4.32 28.71 0.69
C ALA A 131 -4.58 30.22 0.70
N GLY A 132 -5.85 30.63 0.53
CA GLY A 132 -6.22 32.04 0.32
C GLY A 132 -5.69 32.59 -1.01
N ALA A 133 -5.79 33.91 -1.21
CA ALA A 133 -5.52 34.55 -2.52
C ALA A 133 -4.04 34.63 -2.94
N ARG A 134 -3.10 34.41 -2.01
CA ARG A 134 -1.64 34.55 -2.22
C ARG A 134 -0.81 33.40 -1.62
N GLY A 135 -1.47 32.30 -1.23
CA GLY A 135 -0.79 31.19 -0.56
C GLY A 135 -0.01 30.27 -1.48
N HIS A 136 0.80 29.40 -0.87
CA HIS A 136 1.54 28.34 -1.55
C HIS A 136 1.07 26.98 -1.08
N VAL A 137 0.73 26.10 -2.02
CA VAL A 137 0.33 24.72 -1.75
C VAL A 137 1.40 23.78 -2.25
N TRP A 138 1.97 22.98 -1.35
CA TRP A 138 3.03 22.03 -1.65
C TRP A 138 2.47 20.61 -1.61
N THR A 139 2.44 19.93 -2.76
CA THR A 139 1.92 18.56 -2.84
C THR A 139 3.05 17.58 -2.61
N VAL A 140 2.97 16.80 -1.53
CA VAL A 140 4.05 15.89 -1.14
C VAL A 140 3.50 14.51 -0.78
N GLY A 141 4.30 13.47 -1.00
CA GLY A 141 3.90 12.08 -0.81
C GLY A 141 4.86 11.12 -1.51
N MET A 142 4.78 9.83 -1.18
CA MET A 142 5.68 8.84 -1.75
C MET A 142 5.49 8.69 -3.27
N GLN A 143 6.48 8.09 -3.94
CA GLN A 143 6.35 7.65 -5.32
C GLN A 143 5.16 6.68 -5.41
N ASN A 144 4.38 6.79 -6.47
CA ASN A 144 3.18 5.97 -6.71
C ASN A 144 1.97 6.22 -5.77
N ALA A 145 2.05 7.16 -4.81
CA ALA A 145 0.89 7.56 -3.99
C ALA A 145 -0.25 8.24 -4.79
N GLY A 146 -0.06 8.49 -6.09
CA GLY A 146 -1.08 9.08 -6.96
C GLY A 146 -1.06 10.61 -7.04
N LYS A 147 0.03 11.28 -6.62
CA LYS A 147 0.18 12.76 -6.64
C LYS A 147 -0.17 13.39 -7.99
N SER A 148 0.53 13.02 -9.07
CA SER A 148 0.33 13.65 -10.38
C SER A 148 -1.07 13.33 -10.96
N THR A 149 -1.61 12.14 -10.69
CA THR A 149 -3.00 11.81 -11.04
C THR A 149 -3.99 12.71 -10.30
N LEU A 150 -3.79 12.94 -9.00
CA LEU A 150 -4.60 13.82 -8.19
C LEU A 150 -4.55 15.26 -8.69
N LEU A 151 -3.35 15.79 -8.95
CA LEU A 151 -3.17 17.18 -9.40
C LEU A 151 -3.82 17.43 -10.76
N ASN A 152 -3.66 16.50 -11.70
CA ASN A 152 -4.34 16.57 -12.99
C ASN A 152 -5.87 16.55 -12.83
N ALA A 153 -6.40 15.73 -11.93
CA ALA A 153 -7.83 15.67 -11.67
C ALA A 153 -8.35 16.94 -10.96
N MET A 154 -7.58 17.50 -10.02
CA MET A 154 -7.89 18.79 -9.38
C MET A 154 -7.94 19.93 -10.40
N GLY A 155 -7.04 19.95 -11.39
CA GLY A 155 -7.07 20.93 -12.48
C GLY A 155 -8.33 20.85 -13.33
N LYS A 156 -8.72 19.64 -13.74
CA LYS A 156 -9.99 19.42 -14.46
C LYS A 156 -11.21 19.86 -13.65
N CYS A 157 -11.22 19.53 -12.36
CA CYS A 157 -12.32 19.88 -11.45
C CYS A 157 -12.42 21.41 -11.23
N ALA A 158 -11.29 22.09 -11.06
CA ALA A 158 -11.26 23.55 -10.87
C ALA A 158 -11.68 24.33 -12.12
N GLY A 159 -11.46 23.77 -13.31
CA GLY A 159 -11.81 24.35 -14.61
C GLY A 159 -13.27 24.17 -15.06
N GLY A 160 -14.17 23.69 -14.19
CA GLY A 160 -15.59 23.55 -14.53
C GLY A 160 -15.90 22.44 -15.54
N GLY A 161 -15.03 21.43 -15.69
CA GLY A 161 -15.25 20.30 -16.61
C GLY A 161 -14.88 20.55 -18.07
N SER A 162 -14.47 21.78 -18.43
CA SER A 162 -13.73 22.04 -19.67
C SER A 162 -12.32 21.47 -19.54
N GLU A 163 -11.63 21.17 -20.66
CA GLU A 163 -10.19 20.88 -20.65
C GLU A 163 -9.41 22.13 -20.22
N ALA A 164 -9.46 22.48 -18.93
CA ALA A 164 -8.54 23.43 -18.35
C ALA A 164 -7.14 22.83 -18.51
N LYS A 165 -6.38 23.43 -19.42
CA LYS A 165 -5.01 23.03 -19.73
C LYS A 165 -4.19 23.24 -18.46
N VAL A 166 -3.95 22.16 -17.72
CA VAL A 166 -3.03 22.17 -16.59
C VAL A 166 -1.65 22.45 -17.17
N ILE A 167 -1.13 23.65 -16.96
CA ILE A 167 0.20 24.04 -17.40
C ILE A 167 1.16 23.65 -16.29
N HIS A 168 2.06 22.74 -16.64
CA HIS A 168 3.17 22.32 -15.79
C HIS A 168 4.38 23.20 -16.14
N LEU A 169 4.73 24.13 -15.26
CA LEU A 169 5.91 24.99 -15.41
C LEU A 169 7.01 24.49 -14.47
N THR A 170 8.19 24.17 -15.00
CA THR A 170 9.32 23.78 -14.14
C THR A 170 9.91 25.04 -13.51
N GLU A 171 9.84 25.18 -12.17
CA GLU A 171 10.33 26.39 -11.49
C GLU A 171 11.74 26.24 -10.90
N ALA A 172 12.18 25.03 -10.52
CA ALA A 172 13.51 24.84 -9.95
C ALA A 172 14.07 23.41 -10.13
N PRO A 173 15.30 23.23 -10.61
CA PRO A 173 16.00 21.94 -10.57
C PRO A 173 16.32 21.54 -9.11
N VAL A 174 16.10 20.27 -8.76
CA VAL A 174 16.49 19.69 -7.47
C VAL A 174 17.69 18.78 -7.72
N PRO A 175 18.80 18.91 -6.96
CA PRO A 175 19.98 18.06 -7.14
C PRO A 175 19.62 16.57 -7.02
N GLY A 176 19.98 15.77 -8.03
CA GLY A 176 19.75 14.31 -8.02
C GLY A 176 18.45 13.82 -8.66
N THR A 177 17.58 14.68 -9.19
CA THR A 177 16.38 14.27 -9.94
C THR A 177 16.24 15.03 -11.27
N THR A 178 15.80 14.35 -12.33
CA THR A 178 15.63 14.93 -13.69
C THR A 178 14.41 15.86 -13.82
N LEU A 179 13.41 15.73 -12.95
CA LEU A 179 12.22 16.59 -12.90
C LEU A 179 12.24 17.32 -11.55
N GLY A 180 12.53 18.62 -11.57
CA GLY A 180 12.54 19.46 -10.38
C GLY A 180 11.15 19.72 -9.81
N ILE A 181 10.98 20.80 -9.04
CA ILE A 181 9.66 21.23 -8.56
C ILE A 181 8.87 21.82 -9.73
N ILE A 182 7.64 21.35 -9.91
CA ILE A 182 6.75 21.78 -11.00
C ILE A 182 5.62 22.63 -10.41
N ARG A 183 5.42 23.83 -10.94
CA ARG A 183 4.23 24.63 -10.65
C ARG A 183 3.07 24.19 -11.54
N VAL A 184 1.92 24.00 -10.90
CA VAL A 184 0.65 23.63 -11.50
C VAL A 184 -0.26 24.85 -11.51
N GLU A 185 -0.61 25.34 -12.70
CA GLU A 185 -1.51 26.49 -12.86
C GLU A 185 -2.96 26.07 -13.13
N GLY A 186 -3.91 26.99 -12.91
CA GLY A 186 -5.34 26.78 -13.19
C GLY A 186 -6.14 26.07 -12.09
N VAL A 187 -5.50 25.68 -10.98
CA VAL A 187 -6.18 25.02 -9.85
C VAL A 187 -6.63 26.00 -8.77
N LEU A 188 -5.78 26.98 -8.43
CA LEU A 188 -5.99 27.94 -7.35
C LEU A 188 -6.34 29.33 -7.92
N PRO A 189 -7.19 30.11 -7.23
CA PRO A 189 -7.54 31.47 -7.65
C PRO A 189 -6.45 32.50 -7.31
N GLY A 190 -6.44 33.61 -8.05
CA GLY A 190 -5.56 34.74 -7.78
C GLY A 190 -4.08 34.42 -7.98
N ASN A 191 -3.23 34.86 -7.04
CA ASN A 191 -1.78 34.67 -7.10
C ASN A 191 -1.31 33.46 -6.26
N ALA A 192 -2.24 32.62 -5.80
CA ALA A 192 -1.90 31.41 -5.10
C ALA A 192 -1.22 30.41 -6.04
N LYS A 193 -0.21 29.71 -5.53
CA LYS A 193 0.60 28.77 -6.33
C LYS A 193 0.46 27.35 -5.79
N LEU A 194 0.34 26.38 -6.70
CA LEU A 194 0.35 24.95 -6.39
C LEU A 194 1.61 24.33 -6.97
N PHE A 195 2.31 23.56 -6.16
CA PHE A 195 3.56 22.91 -6.51
C PHE A 195 3.41 21.40 -6.43
N ASP A 196 3.74 20.69 -7.51
CA ASP A 196 4.03 19.26 -7.51
C ASP A 196 5.49 19.05 -7.11
N THR A 197 5.70 18.22 -6.09
CA THR A 197 7.05 17.86 -5.64
C THR A 197 7.38 16.44 -6.10
N PRO A 198 8.65 16.16 -6.47
CA PRO A 198 9.08 14.81 -6.79
C PRO A 198 8.69 13.81 -5.69
N GLY A 199 8.21 12.64 -6.09
CA GLY A 199 7.80 11.62 -5.14
C GLY A 199 8.96 11.08 -4.32
N LEU A 200 8.79 11.04 -3.00
CA LEU A 200 9.76 10.43 -2.10
C LEU A 200 9.81 8.91 -2.31
N LEU A 201 11.01 8.34 -2.36
CA LEU A 201 11.20 6.90 -2.52
C LEU A 201 11.07 6.18 -1.18
N ASN A 202 10.29 5.09 -1.14
CA ASN A 202 10.28 4.17 0.00
C ASN A 202 11.13 2.92 -0.36
N PRO A 203 12.40 2.83 0.07
CA PRO A 203 13.24 1.67 -0.26
C PRO A 203 12.72 0.36 0.35
N ASN A 204 11.86 0.43 1.37
CA ASN A 204 11.29 -0.72 2.06
C ASN A 204 9.97 -1.20 1.43
N GLN A 205 9.52 -0.60 0.33
CA GLN A 205 8.33 -1.03 -0.40
C GLN A 205 8.68 -2.08 -1.45
N ILE A 206 7.92 -3.18 -1.52
CA ILE A 206 8.27 -4.31 -2.40
C ILE A 206 8.26 -3.94 -3.88
N THR A 207 7.43 -2.97 -4.28
CA THR A 207 7.31 -2.49 -5.66
C THR A 207 8.60 -1.92 -6.22
N THR A 208 9.50 -1.42 -5.36
CA THR A 208 10.83 -0.92 -5.78
C THR A 208 11.74 -2.02 -6.30
N ARG A 209 11.49 -3.27 -5.88
CA ARG A 209 12.23 -4.45 -6.32
C ARG A 209 11.58 -5.16 -7.48
N LEU A 210 10.42 -4.70 -7.97
CA LEU A 210 9.66 -5.35 -9.04
C LEU A 210 9.95 -4.69 -10.40
N THR A 211 9.98 -5.50 -11.44
CA THR A 211 9.99 -5.03 -12.84
C THR A 211 8.66 -4.36 -13.19
N ARG A 212 8.61 -3.62 -14.31
CA ARG A 212 7.37 -2.94 -14.75
C ARG A 212 6.20 -3.91 -14.96
N ASP A 213 6.45 -5.12 -15.45
CA ASP A 213 5.38 -6.10 -15.67
C ASP A 213 4.91 -6.73 -14.35
N GLU A 214 5.82 -6.98 -13.40
CA GLU A 214 5.47 -7.40 -12.04
C GLU A 214 4.70 -6.31 -11.28
N GLN A 215 5.08 -5.03 -11.45
CA GLN A 215 4.38 -3.89 -10.86
C GLN A 215 2.92 -3.82 -11.31
N LYS A 216 2.63 -4.10 -12.59
CA LYS A 216 1.24 -4.14 -13.10
C LYS A 216 0.40 -5.21 -12.40
N LEU A 217 1.02 -6.31 -11.94
CA LEU A 217 0.32 -7.39 -11.23
C LEU A 217 -0.04 -7.00 -9.79
N VAL A 218 0.86 -6.32 -9.08
CA VAL A 218 0.62 -5.87 -7.70
C VAL A 218 -0.23 -4.60 -7.62
N GLN A 219 -0.23 -3.78 -8.68
CA GLN A 219 -0.97 -2.53 -8.70
C GLN A 219 -2.48 -2.77 -8.64
N ILE A 220 -3.11 -2.22 -7.61
CA ILE A 220 -4.57 -2.25 -7.46
C ILE A 220 -5.20 -1.18 -8.36
N THR A 221 -5.58 -1.63 -9.55
CA THR A 221 -6.26 -0.82 -10.57
C THR A 221 -7.77 -1.06 -10.59
N LYS A 222 -8.22 -2.19 -10.06
CA LYS A 222 -9.63 -2.59 -9.93
C LYS A 222 -10.11 -2.47 -8.49
N GLU A 223 -11.42 -2.62 -8.31
CA GLU A 223 -12.04 -2.86 -7.01
C GLU A 223 -11.29 -3.93 -6.22
N LEU A 224 -10.96 -3.62 -4.96
CA LEU A 224 -10.48 -4.59 -4.01
C LEU A 224 -11.59 -5.58 -3.69
N LYS A 225 -11.32 -6.87 -3.92
CA LYS A 225 -12.23 -7.95 -3.56
C LYS A 225 -11.64 -8.74 -2.38
N PRO A 226 -12.40 -8.95 -1.30
CA PRO A 226 -11.94 -9.83 -0.23
C PRO A 226 -11.82 -11.25 -0.76
N ARG A 227 -10.70 -11.91 -0.50
CA ARG A 227 -10.49 -13.34 -0.79
C ARG A 227 -10.21 -14.05 0.52
N THR A 228 -11.21 -14.75 1.04
CA THR A 228 -11.21 -15.24 2.42
C THR A 228 -11.02 -16.74 2.48
N TYR A 229 -10.15 -17.17 3.36
CA TYR A 229 -9.96 -18.57 3.73
C TYR A 229 -10.37 -18.79 5.18
N ARG A 230 -10.81 -20.00 5.50
CA ARG A 230 -10.87 -20.52 6.86
C ARG A 230 -9.71 -21.49 7.05
N ILE A 231 -8.80 -21.18 7.97
CA ILE A 231 -7.49 -21.82 8.05
C ILE A 231 -7.26 -22.37 9.46
N LYS A 232 -6.68 -23.56 9.56
CA LYS A 232 -6.28 -24.18 10.82
C LYS A 232 -4.76 -24.10 11.01
N VAL A 233 -4.30 -24.40 12.21
CA VAL A 233 -2.87 -24.52 12.52
C VAL A 233 -2.18 -25.51 11.55
N GLY A 234 -0.95 -25.19 11.15
CA GLY A 234 -0.14 -25.98 10.21
C GLY A 234 -0.47 -25.74 8.74
N TYR A 235 -1.18 -24.65 8.42
CA TYR A 235 -1.48 -24.23 7.05
C TYR A 235 -0.95 -22.83 6.77
N SER A 236 -0.70 -22.57 5.48
CA SER A 236 -0.14 -21.33 4.97
C SER A 236 -0.92 -20.77 3.79
N VAL A 237 -0.96 -19.44 3.65
CA VAL A 237 -1.46 -18.74 2.47
C VAL A 237 -0.35 -17.94 1.82
N HIS A 238 -0.19 -18.10 0.51
CA HIS A 238 0.74 -17.34 -0.30
C HIS A 238 0.01 -16.27 -1.11
N ILE A 239 0.64 -15.11 -1.29
CA ILE A 239 0.26 -14.06 -2.23
C ILE A 239 1.38 -13.94 -3.26
N GLY A 240 1.19 -14.55 -4.43
CA GLY A 240 2.30 -14.79 -5.36
C GLY A 240 3.50 -15.42 -4.66
N GLY A 241 4.69 -15.18 -5.19
CA GLY A 241 5.97 -15.45 -4.53
C GLY A 241 6.50 -14.25 -3.76
N LEU A 242 5.60 -13.44 -3.18
CA LEU A 242 5.92 -12.14 -2.56
C LEU A 242 5.66 -12.09 -1.05
N MET A 243 4.64 -12.79 -0.57
CA MET A 243 4.31 -12.86 0.86
C MET A 243 3.66 -14.20 1.21
N ARG A 244 3.94 -14.74 2.39
CA ARG A 244 3.29 -15.94 2.95
C ARG A 244 2.87 -15.67 4.40
N LEU A 245 1.72 -16.20 4.79
CA LEU A 245 1.26 -16.24 6.18
C LEU A 245 1.14 -17.69 6.61
N ASP A 246 1.77 -18.05 7.73
CA ASP A 246 1.69 -19.35 8.39
C ASP A 246 0.87 -19.23 9.67
N ILE A 247 -0.06 -20.17 9.89
CA ILE A 247 -0.81 -20.28 11.15
C ILE A 247 -0.08 -21.30 12.02
N GLU A 248 0.71 -20.82 12.96
CA GLU A 248 1.65 -21.66 13.73
C GLU A 248 1.01 -22.13 15.04
N GLU A 249 0.35 -21.22 15.77
CA GLU A 249 -0.39 -21.54 16.99
C GLU A 249 -1.72 -20.79 17.01
N SER A 250 -2.72 -21.37 17.66
CA SER A 250 -4.04 -20.76 17.80
C SER A 250 -4.77 -21.36 19.00
N SER A 251 -5.43 -20.52 19.80
CA SER A 251 -6.30 -20.99 20.90
C SER A 251 -7.68 -21.47 20.40
N VAL A 252 -7.92 -21.40 19.10
CA VAL A 252 -9.14 -21.82 18.42
C VAL A 252 -8.83 -22.72 17.22
N ASP A 253 -9.75 -23.62 16.87
CA ASP A 253 -9.54 -24.65 15.82
C ASP A 253 -9.22 -24.08 14.43
N SER A 254 -9.76 -22.90 14.13
CA SER A 254 -9.58 -22.25 12.83
C SER A 254 -9.72 -20.75 12.94
N ILE A 255 -9.00 -20.00 12.11
CA ILE A 255 -9.10 -18.56 11.97
C ILE A 255 -9.56 -18.16 10.56
N TYR A 256 -10.14 -16.97 10.41
CA TYR A 256 -10.41 -16.39 9.10
C TYR A 256 -9.25 -15.51 8.67
N VAL A 257 -8.76 -15.76 7.46
CA VAL A 257 -7.74 -14.94 6.81
C VAL A 257 -8.32 -14.38 5.53
N THR A 258 -8.48 -13.06 5.47
CA THR A 258 -8.92 -12.35 4.26
C THR A 258 -7.75 -11.65 3.61
N VAL A 259 -7.43 -12.03 2.38
CA VAL A 259 -6.40 -11.36 1.57
C VAL A 259 -6.99 -10.14 0.88
N TRP A 260 -6.42 -8.99 1.19
CA TRP A 260 -6.68 -7.72 0.52
C TRP A 260 -5.46 -7.32 -0.30
N GLY A 261 -5.59 -7.39 -1.62
CA GLY A 261 -4.52 -7.08 -2.55
C GLY A 261 -5.02 -7.09 -3.98
N SER A 262 -4.13 -6.88 -4.95
CA SER A 262 -4.51 -6.92 -6.36
C SER A 262 -5.19 -8.26 -6.72
N PRO A 263 -6.34 -8.23 -7.43
CA PRO A 263 -7.05 -9.45 -7.83
C PRO A 263 -6.29 -10.24 -8.91
N TYR A 264 -5.23 -9.69 -9.48
CA TYR A 264 -4.38 -10.37 -10.44
C TYR A 264 -3.33 -11.28 -9.79
N LEU A 265 -3.08 -11.10 -8.49
CA LEU A 265 -2.12 -11.92 -7.78
C LEU A 265 -2.71 -13.31 -7.50
N PRO A 266 -2.05 -14.39 -7.93
CA PRO A 266 -2.46 -15.73 -7.58
C PRO A 266 -2.26 -15.95 -6.09
N LEU A 267 -3.21 -16.64 -5.46
CA LEU A 267 -3.08 -17.10 -4.09
C LEU A 267 -2.93 -18.62 -4.07
N HIS A 268 -2.30 -19.12 -3.01
CA HIS A 268 -2.24 -20.56 -2.76
C HIS A 268 -2.35 -20.85 -1.27
N MET A 269 -3.35 -21.65 -0.87
CA MET A 269 -3.45 -22.17 0.48
C MET A 269 -3.02 -23.65 0.52
N GLY A 270 -2.11 -24.01 1.40
CA GLY A 270 -1.64 -25.39 1.57
C GLY A 270 -1.10 -25.65 2.96
N LYS A 271 -0.67 -26.88 3.23
CA LYS A 271 0.00 -27.21 4.49
C LYS A 271 1.38 -26.54 4.57
N THR A 272 1.75 -26.06 5.76
CA THR A 272 3.03 -25.39 6.00
C THR A 272 4.22 -26.32 5.81
N GLU A 273 4.06 -27.63 6.06
CA GLU A 273 5.11 -28.64 5.81
C GLU A 273 5.60 -28.67 4.35
N ASN A 274 4.75 -28.24 3.40
CA ASN A 274 5.08 -28.17 1.97
C ASN A 274 5.65 -26.80 1.55
N ALA A 275 5.90 -25.88 2.48
CA ALA A 275 6.25 -24.51 2.13
C ALA A 275 7.64 -24.40 1.45
N SER A 276 8.58 -25.30 1.74
CA SER A 276 9.86 -25.41 1.02
C SER A 276 9.64 -25.82 -0.43
N THR A 277 8.85 -26.88 -0.66
CA THR A 277 8.45 -27.31 -2.01
C THR A 277 7.74 -26.20 -2.77
N MET A 278 6.87 -25.42 -2.10
CA MET A 278 6.22 -24.26 -2.71
C MET A 278 7.23 -23.22 -3.21
N PHE A 279 8.26 -22.93 -2.43
CA PHE A 279 9.32 -22.00 -2.80
C PHE A 279 10.11 -22.53 -4.01
N GLU A 280 10.54 -23.79 -3.98
CA GLU A 280 11.40 -24.37 -5.00
C GLU A 280 10.67 -24.65 -6.33
N GLU A 281 9.43 -25.14 -6.26
CA GLU A 281 8.71 -25.63 -7.42
C GLU A 281 7.75 -24.62 -8.03
N HIS A 282 7.29 -23.61 -7.28
CA HIS A 282 6.19 -22.76 -7.74
C HIS A 282 6.51 -21.26 -7.80
N PHE A 283 7.51 -20.76 -7.06
CA PHE A 283 7.90 -19.35 -7.17
C PHE A 283 8.51 -19.07 -8.54
N GLY A 284 8.08 -17.96 -9.17
CA GLY A 284 8.46 -17.68 -10.54
C GLY A 284 7.69 -18.47 -11.61
N ARG A 285 6.79 -19.39 -11.20
CA ARG A 285 5.95 -20.22 -12.07
C ARG A 285 4.47 -19.94 -11.85
N GLN A 286 3.77 -20.70 -11.01
CA GLN A 286 2.37 -20.42 -10.64
C GLN A 286 2.27 -19.24 -9.66
N LEU A 287 3.25 -19.10 -8.76
CA LEU A 287 3.33 -18.02 -7.78
C LEU A 287 4.16 -16.86 -8.36
N GLN A 288 3.51 -16.05 -9.20
CA GLN A 288 4.07 -14.80 -9.74
C GLN A 288 3.33 -13.58 -9.17
N PRO A 289 4.00 -12.42 -9.02
CA PRO A 289 5.44 -12.20 -9.10
C PRO A 289 6.24 -13.00 -8.06
N PRO A 290 7.55 -13.21 -8.26
CA PRO A 290 8.35 -12.79 -9.42
C PRO A 290 7.98 -13.52 -10.70
N ILE A 291 8.31 -12.97 -11.88
CA ILE A 291 8.08 -13.61 -13.18
C ILE A 291 9.35 -14.35 -13.60
N GLY A 292 9.31 -15.68 -13.55
CA GLY A 292 10.44 -16.56 -13.87
C GLY A 292 11.24 -16.99 -12.64
N VAL A 293 11.73 -18.23 -12.66
CA VAL A 293 12.41 -18.86 -11.51
C VAL A 293 13.72 -18.14 -11.14
N LYS A 294 14.49 -17.70 -12.14
CA LYS A 294 15.77 -16.98 -11.90
C LYS A 294 15.56 -15.68 -11.13
N ARG A 295 14.40 -15.04 -11.36
CA ARG A 295 14.05 -13.74 -10.78
C ARG A 295 13.86 -13.80 -9.27
N VAL A 296 13.52 -14.96 -8.70
CA VAL A 296 13.30 -15.15 -7.25
C VAL A 296 14.51 -14.72 -6.43
N GLN A 297 15.71 -15.09 -6.86
CA GLN A 297 16.96 -14.79 -6.14
C GLN A 297 17.30 -13.29 -6.15
N GLU A 298 16.78 -12.55 -7.13
CA GLU A 298 17.04 -11.12 -7.28
C GLU A 298 16.18 -10.25 -6.34
N LEU A 299 15.13 -10.83 -5.72
CA LEU A 299 14.23 -10.08 -4.81
C LEU A 299 14.78 -9.98 -3.38
N GLY A 300 15.76 -10.82 -3.03
CA GLY A 300 16.43 -10.83 -1.73
C GLY A 300 16.28 -12.14 -0.97
N LYS A 301 16.53 -12.09 0.34
CA LYS A 301 16.42 -13.25 1.25
C LYS A 301 14.99 -13.38 1.73
N TRP A 302 14.47 -14.60 1.75
CA TRP A 302 13.14 -14.89 2.29
C TRP A 302 13.21 -15.03 3.82
N VAL A 303 12.60 -14.11 4.56
CA VAL A 303 12.74 -14.00 6.03
C VAL A 303 11.38 -14.05 6.74
N ARG A 304 11.38 -14.56 7.98
CA ARG A 304 10.20 -14.68 8.85
C ARG A 304 10.08 -13.49 9.79
N HIS A 305 8.85 -13.03 9.98
CA HIS A 305 8.41 -12.06 10.97
C HIS A 305 7.30 -12.70 11.81
N GLU A 306 7.47 -12.71 13.12
CA GLU A 306 6.50 -13.30 14.04
C GLU A 306 5.52 -12.25 14.55
N PHE A 307 4.24 -12.61 14.63
CA PHE A 307 3.19 -11.76 15.18
C PHE A 307 2.28 -12.57 16.10
N THR A 308 2.08 -12.07 17.33
CA THR A 308 1.01 -12.52 18.21
C THR A 308 -0.20 -11.62 18.02
N VAL A 309 -1.36 -12.22 17.76
CA VAL A 309 -2.61 -11.48 17.53
C VAL A 309 -3.72 -11.99 18.42
N THR A 310 -4.55 -11.07 18.89
CA THR A 310 -5.75 -11.36 19.67
C THR A 310 -6.96 -10.74 18.97
N GLY A 311 -8.05 -11.50 18.91
CA GLY A 311 -9.31 -11.05 18.35
C GLY A 311 -10.50 -11.48 19.21
N ASN A 312 -11.61 -10.76 19.10
CA ASN A 312 -12.82 -11.01 19.88
C ASN A 312 -14.07 -11.29 19.02
N SER A 313 -13.91 -11.38 17.70
CA SER A 313 -15.02 -11.50 16.76
C SER A 313 -14.66 -12.46 15.62
N TRP A 314 -15.62 -13.33 15.29
CA TRP A 314 -15.53 -14.15 14.09
C TRP A 314 -15.94 -13.38 12.85
N ASP A 315 -16.93 -12.49 12.96
CA ASP A 315 -17.57 -11.83 11.83
C ASP A 315 -16.84 -10.59 11.32
N SER A 316 -15.78 -10.18 12.01
CA SER A 316 -14.96 -9.04 11.63
C SER A 316 -13.48 -9.27 11.92
N SER A 317 -12.63 -8.80 11.02
CA SER A 317 -11.19 -8.80 11.22
C SER A 317 -10.80 -7.78 12.29
N SER A 318 -9.98 -8.20 13.24
CA SER A 318 -9.51 -7.34 14.34
C SER A 318 -8.24 -6.59 13.95
N VAL A 319 -7.33 -7.29 13.27
CA VAL A 319 -6.02 -6.78 12.86
C VAL A 319 -5.74 -7.11 11.41
N ASP A 320 -4.89 -6.31 10.80
CA ASP A 320 -4.29 -6.52 9.50
C ASP A 320 -2.77 -6.69 9.70
N ILE A 321 -2.16 -7.59 8.94
CA ILE A 321 -0.70 -7.65 8.74
C ILE A 321 -0.40 -7.22 7.31
N ALA A 322 0.14 -6.02 7.15
CA ALA A 322 0.33 -5.37 5.86
C ALA A 322 1.79 -5.36 5.42
N ALA A 323 2.05 -5.71 4.16
CA ALA A 323 3.36 -5.56 3.53
C ALA A 323 3.34 -4.37 2.57
N ALA A 324 4.31 -3.46 2.72
CA ALA A 324 4.38 -2.23 1.95
C ALA A 324 4.44 -2.51 0.44
N GLY A 325 3.46 -1.97 -0.30
CA GLY A 325 3.36 -2.09 -1.76
C GLY A 325 2.66 -3.34 -2.31
N LEU A 326 2.12 -4.21 -1.45
CA LEU A 326 1.47 -5.46 -1.88
C LEU A 326 -0.01 -5.52 -1.50
N GLY A 327 -0.29 -5.29 -0.22
CA GLY A 327 -1.59 -5.59 0.39
C GLY A 327 -1.44 -6.08 1.82
N TRP A 328 -2.46 -6.73 2.35
CA TRP A 328 -2.45 -7.25 3.71
C TRP A 328 -3.29 -8.51 3.89
N PHE A 329 -2.97 -9.24 4.96
CA PHE A 329 -3.84 -10.27 5.52
C PHE A 329 -4.68 -9.63 6.64
N ALA A 330 -6.00 -9.63 6.51
CA ALA A 330 -6.91 -9.28 7.59
C ALA A 330 -7.27 -10.55 8.37
N ILE A 331 -7.07 -10.52 9.69
CA ILE A 331 -7.20 -11.67 10.58
C ILE A 331 -8.48 -11.52 11.42
N GLY A 332 -9.42 -12.44 11.20
CA GLY A 332 -10.65 -12.59 11.99
C GLY A 332 -10.58 -13.83 12.86
N LEU A 333 -10.56 -13.63 14.18
CA LEU A 333 -10.59 -14.71 15.17
C LEU A 333 -11.25 -14.24 16.48
N LYS A 334 -11.72 -15.20 17.27
CA LYS A 334 -12.15 -14.99 18.66
C LYS A 334 -11.26 -15.79 19.60
N GLY A 335 -10.06 -15.27 19.86
CA GLY A 335 -9.00 -15.94 20.60
C GLY A 335 -7.65 -15.32 20.29
N ASP A 336 -6.60 -16.11 20.45
CA ASP A 336 -5.21 -15.73 20.27
C ASP A 336 -4.57 -16.62 19.21
N ALA A 337 -3.62 -16.08 18.44
CA ALA A 337 -2.84 -16.83 17.47
C ALA A 337 -1.42 -16.30 17.35
N VAL A 338 -0.49 -17.20 17.05
CA VAL A 338 0.88 -16.89 16.64
C VAL A 338 1.00 -17.13 15.14
N LEU A 339 1.46 -16.11 14.44
CA LEU A 339 1.48 -16.03 12.99
C LEU A 339 2.90 -15.80 12.49
N GLY A 340 3.35 -16.66 11.58
CA GLY A 340 4.61 -16.50 10.86
C GLY A 340 4.39 -15.84 9.52
N VAL A 341 4.80 -14.58 9.36
CA VAL A 341 4.72 -13.86 8.09
C VAL A 341 6.06 -13.85 7.40
N TRP A 342 6.11 -14.34 6.17
CA TRP A 342 7.32 -14.40 5.38
C TRP A 342 7.24 -13.47 4.18
N THR A 343 8.33 -12.73 3.94
CA THR A 343 8.52 -11.90 2.76
C THR A 343 10.03 -11.68 2.53
N TYR A 344 10.40 -10.86 1.57
CA TYR A 344 11.80 -10.55 1.32
C TYR A 344 12.37 -9.59 2.38
N ASP A 345 13.63 -9.76 2.72
CA ASP A 345 14.36 -8.98 3.72
C ASP A 345 14.29 -7.48 3.44
N GLY A 346 14.07 -6.68 4.49
CA GLY A 346 13.98 -5.22 4.37
C GLY A 346 12.67 -4.69 3.81
N ILE A 347 11.68 -5.54 3.49
CA ILE A 347 10.31 -5.08 3.22
C ILE A 347 9.61 -4.73 4.54
N ASP A 348 8.96 -3.58 4.59
CA ASP A 348 8.20 -3.16 5.76
C ASP A 348 6.94 -4.01 5.93
N VAL A 349 6.85 -4.73 7.05
CA VAL A 349 5.67 -5.50 7.47
C VAL A 349 5.13 -4.90 8.76
N VAL A 350 3.85 -4.51 8.77
CA VAL A 350 3.23 -3.76 9.86
C VAL A 350 1.99 -4.49 10.37
N LEU A 351 1.95 -4.78 11.67
CA LEU A 351 0.75 -5.21 12.39
C LEU A 351 -0.08 -3.98 12.79
N ARG A 352 -1.38 -4.05 12.53
CA ARG A 352 -2.15 -2.83 12.42
C ARG A 352 -3.64 -3.07 12.66
N ASN A 353 -4.39 -2.15 13.27
CA ASN A 353 -5.86 -2.27 13.36
C ASN A 353 -6.48 -2.41 11.97
N SER A 354 -7.49 -3.28 11.84
CA SER A 354 -8.07 -3.61 10.55
C SER A 354 -8.65 -2.39 9.83
N LEU A 355 -8.24 -2.19 8.58
CA LEU A 355 -8.71 -1.11 7.73
C LEU A 355 -10.09 -1.44 7.13
N ILE A 356 -10.26 -2.69 6.68
CA ILE A 356 -11.52 -3.21 6.15
C ILE A 356 -11.85 -4.48 6.92
N PRO A 357 -12.73 -4.41 7.93
CA PRO A 357 -12.98 -5.53 8.83
C PRO A 357 -13.80 -6.65 8.17
N TYR A 358 -14.34 -6.42 6.96
CA TYR A 358 -15.21 -7.38 6.28
C TYR A 358 -14.43 -8.54 5.65
N ARG A 359 -15.06 -9.71 5.66
CA ARG A 359 -14.63 -10.89 4.90
C ARG A 359 -15.53 -11.13 3.69
N ALA A 360 -15.12 -12.06 2.83
CA ALA A 360 -15.95 -12.53 1.72
C ALA A 360 -17.12 -13.39 2.22
N GLU A 361 -18.23 -13.42 1.50
CA GLU A 361 -19.35 -14.34 1.80
C GLU A 361 -19.07 -15.75 1.25
N ILE A 362 -18.37 -15.83 0.12
CA ILE A 362 -17.91 -17.07 -0.49
C ILE A 362 -16.41 -17.20 -0.23
N PHE A 363 -16.02 -18.31 0.37
CA PHE A 363 -14.63 -18.57 0.72
C PHE A 363 -13.86 -19.24 -0.42
N GLU A 364 -12.58 -18.89 -0.49
CA GLU A 364 -11.60 -19.58 -1.31
C GLU A 364 -11.32 -20.98 -0.73
N VAL A 365 -10.90 -21.89 -1.59
CA VAL A 365 -10.59 -23.28 -1.24
C VAL A 365 -9.09 -23.55 -1.23
N ALA A 366 -8.67 -24.67 -0.66
CA ALA A 366 -7.27 -25.10 -0.67
C ALA A 366 -6.72 -25.26 -2.09
N GLY A 367 -5.42 -25.03 -2.26
CA GLY A 367 -4.72 -25.05 -3.54
C GLY A 367 -4.61 -23.66 -4.17
N PHE A 368 -4.35 -23.64 -5.48
CA PHE A 368 -4.20 -22.41 -6.26
C PHE A 368 -5.56 -21.79 -6.57
N THR A 369 -5.65 -20.46 -6.42
CA THR A 369 -6.78 -19.72 -6.97
C THR A 369 -6.77 -19.78 -8.49
N VAL A 370 -7.96 -19.93 -9.08
CA VAL A 370 -8.13 -19.89 -10.54
C VAL A 370 -7.69 -18.53 -11.07
N SER A 371 -6.63 -18.52 -11.88
CA SER A 371 -6.11 -17.30 -12.51
C SER A 371 -5.48 -17.61 -13.86
N LYS A 372 -5.43 -16.59 -14.73
CA LYS A 372 -4.74 -16.70 -16.03
C LYS A 372 -3.25 -17.03 -15.88
N ILE A 373 -2.62 -16.51 -14.82
CA ILE A 373 -1.20 -16.76 -14.53
C ILE A 373 -0.97 -18.24 -14.22
N VAL A 374 -1.76 -18.79 -13.31
CA VAL A 374 -1.67 -20.22 -12.94
C VAL A 374 -1.95 -21.10 -14.15
N SER A 375 -3.04 -20.82 -14.88
CA SER A 375 -3.41 -21.59 -16.07
C SER A 375 -2.31 -21.60 -17.14
N LYS A 376 -1.68 -20.45 -17.39
CA LYS A 376 -0.56 -20.36 -18.33
C LYS A 376 0.66 -21.12 -17.83
N ALA A 377 1.01 -20.96 -16.56
CA ALA A 377 2.14 -21.67 -15.96
C ALA A 377 1.97 -23.20 -16.02
N ASP A 378 0.75 -23.71 -15.83
CA ASP A 378 0.45 -25.14 -15.94
C ASP A 378 0.58 -25.63 -17.39
N GLN A 379 0.17 -24.83 -18.39
CA GLN A 379 0.37 -25.13 -19.81
C GLN A 379 1.87 -25.23 -20.14
N ASP A 380 2.66 -24.23 -19.75
CA ASP A 380 4.10 -24.18 -20.00
C ASP A 380 4.84 -25.37 -19.35
N LEU A 381 4.45 -25.76 -18.14
CA LEU A 381 4.99 -26.93 -17.43
C LEU A 381 4.65 -28.23 -18.14
N ASN A 382 3.41 -28.39 -18.60
CA ASN A 382 2.98 -29.59 -19.32
C ASN A 382 3.68 -29.74 -20.66
N GLU A 383 3.88 -28.64 -21.40
CA GLU A 383 4.67 -28.66 -22.64
C GLU A 383 6.12 -29.06 -22.38
N THR A 384 6.73 -28.54 -21.33
CA THR A 384 8.11 -28.85 -20.96
C THR A 384 8.27 -30.33 -20.59
N LYS A 385 7.35 -30.87 -19.78
CA LYS A 385 7.32 -32.31 -19.43
C LYS A 385 7.16 -33.20 -20.67
N ARG A 386 6.27 -32.82 -21.60
CA ARG A 386 6.09 -33.54 -22.87
C ARG A 386 7.36 -33.55 -23.70
N LYS A 387 8.01 -32.39 -23.89
CA LYS A 387 9.28 -32.28 -24.64
C LYS A 387 10.40 -33.12 -24.02
N ARG A 388 10.50 -33.13 -22.68
CA ARG A 388 11.50 -33.93 -21.97
C ARG A 388 11.25 -35.43 -22.15
N LYS A 389 10.01 -35.88 -22.01
CA LYS A 389 9.64 -37.29 -22.23
C LYS A 389 9.95 -37.75 -23.66
N VAL A 390 9.68 -36.91 -24.66
CA VAL A 390 10.01 -37.20 -26.07
C VAL A 390 11.54 -37.33 -26.26
N ARG A 391 12.34 -36.46 -25.63
CA ARG A 391 13.81 -36.56 -25.68
C ARG A 391 14.36 -37.81 -25.00
N GLU A 392 13.85 -38.16 -23.82
CA GLU A 392 14.27 -39.38 -23.10
C GLU A 392 13.96 -40.64 -23.91
N VAL A 393 12.81 -40.69 -24.60
CA VAL A 393 12.46 -41.80 -25.50
C VAL A 393 13.36 -41.84 -26.73
N ALA A 394 13.69 -40.69 -27.34
CA ALA A 394 14.58 -40.64 -28.50
C ALA A 394 16.01 -41.10 -28.15
N VAL A 395 16.56 -40.64 -27.02
CA VAL A 395 17.89 -41.04 -26.55
C VAL A 395 17.95 -42.54 -26.20
N ALA A 396 16.87 -43.10 -25.65
CA ALA A 396 16.78 -44.53 -25.38
C ALA A 396 16.67 -45.38 -26.67
N ALA A 397 16.09 -44.83 -27.74
CA ALA A 397 15.99 -45.49 -29.03
C ALA A 397 17.30 -45.45 -29.83
N ASP A 398 18.12 -44.39 -29.68
CA ASP A 398 19.44 -44.29 -30.33
C ASP A 398 20.52 -45.13 -29.61
N ALA A 399 20.26 -45.56 -28.37
CA ALA A 399 21.16 -46.38 -27.56
C ALA A 399 20.88 -47.90 -27.63
N ALA A 400 19.83 -48.30 -28.36
CA ALA A 400 19.43 -49.68 -28.61
C ALA A 400 19.70 -50.05 -30.08
#